data_AF-A0A0B8WRY7-F1
#
_entry.id   AF-A0A0B8WRY7-F1
#
_cell.length_a   1.000
_cell.length_b   1.000
_cell.length_c   1.000
_cell.angle_alpha   90.00
_cell.angle_beta   90.00
_cell.angle_gamma   90.00
#
_symmetry.space_group_name_H-M   'P 1'
#
loop_
_entity.id
_entity.type
_entity.pdbx_description
1 polymer ?
#
loop_
_entity_poly.entity_id
_entity_poly.type
_entity_poly.pdbx_seq_one_letter_code
_entity_poly.pdbx_strand_id
1 'polypeptide(L)'
;MLHPQGTLIIIGGREDKTGEKRILKEIAARVHGGKLIIITAASEVPHEVWPEYREIFKKLGVKKIEHFHCNQPEEVRTMDLQKLFDKAKVVFFTGGDQLKLTSKLGGTLVMDYIIEVFKKGGTLAGTSAGASVMGEIMLVGGENAESHKVGNWMMAPGMRFVESLIIDQHFAQRGRIGRLLGAVALNPGVLGIGIDEGTAIIVEQEQFRIMGENAVYVLDGRGVTYTNISEASADQTMSIHDVRLHVLSEPEVFDLKKRTALSMSSGNG
;
A
#
# COMPACT_ATOMS: atom_id res chain seq x y z
N MET A 1 -12.11 0.01 -15.48
CA MET A 1 -11.34 0.95 -14.67
C MET A 1 -12.11 1.23 -13.40
N LEU A 2 -11.52 0.91 -12.25
CA LEU A 2 -11.98 1.53 -11.00
C LEU A 2 -11.38 2.94 -11.01
N HIS A 3 -12.12 3.93 -11.53
CA HIS A 3 -11.79 5.30 -11.19
C HIS A 3 -11.94 5.43 -9.67
N PRO A 4 -10.90 5.86 -8.94
CA PRO A 4 -10.93 5.89 -7.49
C PRO A 4 -12.01 6.88 -7.02
N GLN A 5 -13.19 6.34 -6.73
CA GLN A 5 -14.28 7.07 -6.08
C GLN A 5 -14.04 7.17 -4.57
N GLY A 6 -13.23 6.27 -4.02
CA GLY A 6 -12.80 6.25 -2.62
C GLY A 6 -11.36 6.75 -2.42
N THR A 7 -10.94 6.78 -1.15
CA THR A 7 -9.59 7.17 -0.73
C THR A 7 -8.75 5.93 -0.44
N LEU A 8 -7.47 5.97 -0.78
CA LEU A 8 -6.50 4.99 -0.29
C LEU A 8 -5.52 5.64 0.68
N ILE A 9 -5.19 4.95 1.76
CA ILE A 9 -4.15 5.35 2.72
C ILE A 9 -3.11 4.23 2.78
N ILE A 10 -1.97 4.44 2.14
CA ILE A 10 -0.96 3.42 1.89
C ILE A 10 0.25 3.72 2.77
N ILE A 11 0.52 2.87 3.74
CA ILE A 11 1.47 3.15 4.84
C ILE A 11 2.70 2.25 4.71
N GLY A 12 3.89 2.84 4.78
CA GLY A 12 5.17 2.14 4.62
C GLY A 12 5.51 1.18 5.76
N GLY A 13 4.67 1.04 6.79
CA GLY A 13 4.92 0.17 7.94
C GLY A 13 5.38 0.95 9.16
N ARG A 14 5.33 0.28 10.33
CA ARG A 14 5.71 0.85 11.64
C ARG A 14 5.18 2.27 11.86
N GLU A 15 3.91 2.51 11.50
CA GLU A 15 3.27 3.78 11.79
C GLU A 15 3.19 4.05 13.29
N ASP A 16 3.15 5.31 13.68
CA ASP A 16 3.06 5.69 15.09
C ASP A 16 1.75 5.20 15.73
N LYS A 17 1.88 4.36 16.75
CA LYS A 17 0.79 3.78 17.55
C LYS A 17 0.70 4.34 18.96
N THR A 18 1.68 5.11 19.42
CA THR A 18 1.81 5.55 20.81
C THR A 18 1.71 7.07 20.95
N GLY A 19 2.39 7.83 20.09
CA GLY A 19 2.48 9.27 20.11
C GLY A 19 1.25 9.97 19.52
N GLU A 20 1.48 10.81 18.51
CA GLU A 20 0.43 11.60 17.87
C GLU A 20 -0.50 10.77 16.98
N LYS A 21 -0.01 9.65 16.43
CA LYS A 21 -0.77 8.70 15.60
C LYS A 21 -1.44 9.37 14.40
N ARG A 22 -0.74 10.31 13.76
CA ARG A 22 -1.28 11.20 12.71
C ARG A 22 -1.97 10.40 11.59
N ILE A 23 -1.32 9.37 11.08
CA ILE A 23 -1.86 8.49 10.02
C ILE A 23 -3.09 7.70 10.53
N LEU A 24 -3.05 7.17 11.75
CA LEU A 24 -4.18 6.42 12.30
C LEU A 24 -5.38 7.31 12.64
N LYS A 25 -5.15 8.57 13.05
CA LYS A 25 -6.18 9.60 13.21
C LYS A 25 -6.86 9.92 11.88
N GLU A 26 -6.07 10.02 10.82
CA GLU A 26 -6.56 10.27 9.46
C GLU A 26 -7.46 9.13 8.96
N ILE A 27 -7.14 7.88 9.30
CA ILE A 27 -8.00 6.71 9.06
C ILE A 27 -9.28 6.78 9.92
N ALA A 28 -9.14 7.06 11.22
CA ALA A 28 -10.27 7.14 12.15
C ALA A 28 -11.29 8.22 11.74
N ALA A 29 -10.80 9.38 11.29
CA ALA A 29 -11.63 10.48 10.83
C ALA A 29 -12.52 10.09 9.64
N ARG A 30 -12.02 9.23 8.73
CA ARG A 30 -12.77 8.76 7.55
C ARG A 30 -13.87 7.74 7.85
N VAL A 31 -13.98 7.25 9.08
CA VAL A 31 -15.09 6.37 9.46
C VAL A 31 -16.43 7.11 9.43
N HIS A 32 -16.44 8.43 9.66
CA HIS A 32 -17.63 9.30 9.55
C HIS A 32 -18.92 8.72 10.15
N GLY A 33 -18.85 8.14 11.36
CA GLY A 33 -19.99 7.54 12.04
C GLY A 33 -20.45 6.17 11.50
N GLY A 34 -19.80 5.67 10.44
CA GLY A 34 -19.94 4.31 9.92
C GLY A 34 -19.14 3.29 10.73
N LYS A 35 -18.62 2.28 10.04
CA LYS A 35 -17.89 1.15 10.62
C LYS A 35 -16.50 1.03 10.01
N LEU A 36 -15.51 0.75 10.87
CA LEU A 36 -14.16 0.34 10.49
C LEU A 36 -14.07 -1.20 10.55
N ILE A 37 -13.54 -1.81 9.49
CA ILE A 37 -13.22 -3.23 9.47
C ILE A 37 -11.70 -3.37 9.48
N ILE A 38 -11.16 -4.16 10.41
CA ILE A 38 -9.74 -4.46 10.50
C ILE A 38 -9.51 -5.89 9.98
N ILE A 39 -8.65 -6.02 8.98
CA ILE A 39 -8.30 -7.29 8.35
C ILE A 39 -6.92 -7.72 8.84
N THR A 40 -6.85 -8.85 9.56
CA THR A 40 -5.58 -9.40 10.07
C THR A 40 -5.10 -10.65 9.33
N ALA A 41 -5.69 -10.97 8.17
CA ALA A 41 -5.40 -12.21 7.43
C ALA A 41 -3.92 -12.33 6.97
N ALA A 42 -3.20 -11.21 6.88
CA ALA A 42 -1.76 -11.18 6.57
C ALA A 42 -0.87 -11.59 7.77
N SER A 43 -1.36 -11.42 9.00
CA SER A 43 -0.54 -11.52 10.22
C SER A 43 -0.34 -12.97 10.66
N GLU A 44 0.86 -13.28 11.16
CA GLU A 44 1.15 -14.54 11.90
C GLU A 44 0.60 -14.53 13.33
N VAL A 45 0.40 -13.33 13.89
CA VAL A 45 -0.05 -13.12 15.28
C VAL A 45 -1.35 -12.30 15.29
N PRO A 46 -2.41 -12.75 14.59
CA PRO A 46 -3.65 -11.98 14.45
C PRO A 46 -4.32 -11.71 15.81
N HIS A 47 -4.11 -12.58 16.80
CA HIS A 47 -4.64 -12.47 18.16
C HIS A 47 -3.98 -11.36 18.98
N GLU A 48 -2.78 -10.90 18.61
CA GLU A 48 -2.11 -9.75 19.21
C GLU A 48 -2.44 -8.47 18.43
N VAL A 49 -2.37 -8.54 17.11
CA VAL A 49 -2.56 -7.40 16.20
C VAL A 49 -3.99 -6.86 16.25
N TRP A 50 -5.01 -7.73 16.30
CA TRP A 50 -6.40 -7.30 16.36
C TRP A 50 -6.71 -6.46 17.61
N PRO A 51 -6.46 -6.95 18.84
CA PRO A 51 -6.71 -6.16 20.05
C PRO A 51 -5.94 -4.84 20.08
N GLU A 52 -4.69 -4.83 19.60
CA GLU A 52 -3.86 -3.62 19.54
C GLU A 52 -4.55 -2.51 18.71
N TYR A 53 -4.82 -2.79 17.43
CA TYR A 53 -5.45 -1.77 16.57
C TYR A 53 -6.87 -1.44 17.01
N ARG A 54 -7.64 -2.43 17.49
CA ARG A 54 -8.97 -2.18 18.01
C ARG A 54 -8.95 -1.15 19.15
N GLU A 55 -8.05 -1.32 20.11
CA GLU A 55 -7.93 -0.38 21.23
C GLU A 55 -7.41 0.98 20.79
N ILE A 56 -6.49 1.04 19.83
CA ILE A 56 -6.03 2.31 19.25
C ILE A 56 -7.20 3.06 18.60
N PHE A 57 -7.90 2.45 17.64
CA PHE A 57 -8.99 3.11 16.93
C PHE A 57 -10.17 3.46 17.86
N LYS A 58 -10.43 2.65 18.89
CA LYS A 58 -11.41 2.97 19.92
C LYS A 58 -11.03 4.24 20.69
N LYS A 59 -9.76 4.38 21.09
CA LYS A 59 -9.23 5.60 21.74
C LYS A 59 -9.24 6.81 20.79
N LEU A 60 -9.15 6.59 19.49
CA LEU A 60 -9.32 7.63 18.46
C LEU A 60 -10.79 7.96 18.16
N GLY A 61 -11.75 7.40 18.90
CA GLY A 61 -13.16 7.76 18.82
C GLY A 61 -13.99 6.93 17.83
N VAL A 62 -13.42 5.89 17.23
CA VAL A 62 -14.17 4.99 16.33
C VAL A 62 -15.12 4.12 17.16
N LYS A 63 -16.43 4.29 16.95
CA LYS A 63 -17.48 3.63 17.74
C LYS A 63 -17.77 2.20 17.31
N LYS A 64 -17.61 1.89 16.02
CA LYS A 64 -17.90 0.57 15.43
C LYS A 64 -16.65 0.04 14.73
N ILE A 65 -16.04 -0.96 15.34
CA ILE A 65 -14.83 -1.62 14.85
C ILE A 65 -15.13 -3.11 14.81
N GLU A 66 -15.06 -3.70 13.62
CA GLU A 66 -15.23 -5.13 13.41
C GLU A 66 -13.91 -5.78 12.98
N HIS A 67 -13.78 -7.06 13.30
CA HIS A 67 -12.63 -7.88 12.91
C HIS A 67 -13.01 -8.77 11.74
N PHE A 68 -12.14 -8.82 10.75
CA PHE A 68 -12.17 -9.86 9.75
C PHE A 68 -10.85 -10.64 9.75
N HIS A 69 -10.96 -11.96 9.82
CA HIS A 69 -9.83 -12.87 9.71
C HIS A 69 -10.30 -14.19 9.12
N CYS A 70 -9.50 -14.76 8.22
CA CYS A 70 -9.63 -16.13 7.77
C CYS A 70 -8.23 -16.74 7.66
N ASN A 71 -8.12 -18.04 7.90
CA ASN A 71 -6.88 -18.78 7.63
C ASN A 71 -6.89 -19.37 6.22
N GLN A 72 -8.08 -19.71 5.72
CA GLN A 72 -8.29 -20.29 4.40
C GLN A 72 -9.43 -19.57 3.65
N PRO A 73 -9.38 -19.50 2.30
CA PRO A 73 -10.46 -18.92 1.49
C PRO A 73 -11.83 -19.55 1.74
N GLU A 74 -11.89 -20.84 2.05
CA GLU A 74 -13.14 -21.57 2.29
C GLU A 74 -13.94 -21.01 3.47
N GLU A 75 -13.26 -20.56 4.53
CA GLU A 75 -13.89 -20.01 5.73
C GLU A 75 -14.76 -18.79 5.41
N VAL A 76 -14.43 -18.04 4.36
CA VAL A 76 -15.18 -16.86 3.93
C VAL A 76 -16.61 -17.22 3.49
N ARG A 77 -16.85 -18.44 3.00
CA ARG A 77 -18.14 -18.86 2.44
C ARG A 77 -19.24 -19.00 3.50
N THR A 78 -18.88 -19.26 4.75
CA THR A 78 -19.84 -19.45 5.84
C THR A 78 -20.03 -18.17 6.67
N MET A 79 -19.28 -17.11 6.37
CA MET A 79 -19.36 -15.83 7.08
C MET A 79 -20.55 -15.00 6.60
N ASP A 80 -21.21 -14.32 7.54
CA ASP A 80 -22.22 -13.29 7.24
C ASP A 80 -21.52 -11.97 6.84
N LEU A 81 -20.99 -11.96 5.61
CA LEU A 81 -20.27 -10.81 5.05
C LEU A 81 -21.18 -9.59 4.91
N GLN A 82 -22.48 -9.79 4.63
CA GLN A 82 -23.43 -8.69 4.52
C GLN A 82 -23.53 -7.93 5.84
N LYS A 83 -23.71 -8.64 6.96
CA LYS A 83 -23.76 -8.01 8.29
C LYS A 83 -22.42 -7.39 8.68
N LEU A 84 -21.32 -8.07 8.36
CA LEU A 84 -19.97 -7.57 8.65
C LEU A 84 -19.72 -6.23 7.93
N PHE A 85 -20.01 -6.15 6.63
CA PHE A 85 -19.77 -4.98 5.79
C PHE A 85 -20.91 -3.95 5.79
N ASP A 86 -22.04 -4.22 6.46
CA ASP A 86 -23.11 -3.22 6.61
C ASP A 86 -22.55 -1.94 7.23
N LYS A 87 -22.79 -0.81 6.54
CA LYS A 87 -22.31 0.53 6.90
C LYS A 87 -20.79 0.65 7.05
N ALA A 88 -20.02 -0.27 6.47
CA ALA A 88 -18.57 -0.14 6.38
C ALA A 88 -18.19 1.12 5.59
N LYS A 89 -17.28 1.90 6.18
CA LYS A 89 -16.73 3.13 5.58
C LYS A 89 -15.23 3.06 5.41
N VAL A 90 -14.56 2.27 6.25
CA VAL A 90 -13.11 2.07 6.20
C VAL A 90 -12.80 0.60 6.34
N VAL A 91 -11.89 0.11 5.50
CA VAL A 91 -11.26 -1.20 5.64
C VAL A 91 -9.77 -0.98 5.86
N PHE A 92 -9.21 -1.55 6.92
CA PHE A 92 -7.81 -1.43 7.29
C PHE A 92 -7.10 -2.80 7.22
N PHE A 93 -6.14 -2.94 6.31
CA PHE A 93 -5.30 -4.12 6.15
C PHE A 93 -4.05 -4.00 7.02
N THR A 94 -3.87 -4.91 7.97
CA THR A 94 -2.68 -4.91 8.82
C THR A 94 -1.45 -5.46 8.07
N GLY A 95 -0.28 -5.28 8.68
CA GLY A 95 0.96 -5.90 8.22
C GLY A 95 0.99 -7.43 8.40
N GLY A 96 2.09 -8.03 7.95
CA GLY A 96 2.31 -9.47 7.92
C GLY A 96 2.92 -9.89 6.59
N ASP A 97 2.34 -10.91 5.96
CA ASP A 97 2.74 -11.41 4.64
C ASP A 97 1.69 -11.07 3.57
N GLN A 98 2.12 -10.36 2.52
CA GLN A 98 1.26 -9.92 1.42
C GLN A 98 0.78 -11.08 0.52
N LEU A 99 1.55 -12.16 0.36
CA LEU A 99 1.11 -13.36 -0.36
C LEU A 99 0.07 -14.14 0.45
N LYS A 100 0.20 -14.20 1.77
CA LYS A 100 -0.87 -14.76 2.62
C LYS A 100 -2.15 -13.95 2.46
N LEU A 101 -2.05 -12.61 2.43
CA LEU A 101 -3.22 -11.76 2.27
C LEU A 101 -3.92 -11.97 0.93
N THR A 102 -3.18 -11.96 -0.20
CA THR A 102 -3.80 -12.17 -1.51
C THR A 102 -4.27 -13.59 -1.73
N SER A 103 -3.57 -14.62 -1.25
CA SER A 103 -4.01 -16.02 -1.38
C SER A 103 -5.26 -16.35 -0.57
N LYS A 104 -5.43 -15.71 0.61
CA LYS A 104 -6.60 -15.93 1.47
C LYS A 104 -7.84 -15.17 1.02
N LEU A 105 -7.68 -13.96 0.50
CA LEU A 105 -8.81 -13.08 0.14
C LEU A 105 -9.11 -13.06 -1.35
N GLY A 106 -8.08 -13.20 -2.19
CA GLY A 106 -8.18 -13.13 -3.64
C GLY A 106 -9.20 -14.14 -4.19
N GLY A 107 -10.10 -13.65 -5.04
CA GLY A 107 -11.15 -14.47 -5.65
C GLY A 107 -12.29 -14.90 -4.69
N THR A 108 -12.30 -14.43 -3.44
CA THR A 108 -13.40 -14.69 -2.51
C THR A 108 -14.40 -13.52 -2.47
N LEU A 109 -15.63 -13.79 -2.02
CA LEU A 109 -16.69 -12.78 -1.93
C LEU A 109 -16.31 -11.58 -1.04
N VAL A 110 -15.38 -11.73 -0.08
CA VAL A 110 -14.95 -10.60 0.76
C VAL A 110 -14.34 -9.48 -0.07
N MET A 111 -13.65 -9.80 -1.15
CA MET A 111 -13.04 -8.80 -2.03
C MET A 111 -14.10 -7.98 -2.77
N ASP A 112 -15.23 -8.59 -3.14
CA ASP A 112 -16.34 -7.87 -3.73
C ASP A 112 -16.90 -6.83 -2.76
N TYR A 113 -17.10 -7.21 -1.49
CA TYR A 113 -17.55 -6.27 -0.46
C TYR A 113 -16.55 -5.13 -0.20
N ILE A 114 -15.25 -5.43 -0.17
CA ILE A 114 -14.19 -4.43 -0.02
C ILE A 114 -14.20 -3.45 -1.20
N ILE A 115 -14.29 -3.96 -2.43
CA ILE A 115 -14.37 -3.15 -3.65
C ILE A 115 -15.63 -2.28 -3.62
N GLU A 116 -16.77 -2.80 -3.18
CA GLU A 116 -18.01 -2.04 -3.05
C GLU A 116 -17.91 -0.92 -2.01
N VAL A 117 -17.19 -1.13 -0.89
CA VAL A 117 -16.89 -0.06 0.06
C VAL A 117 -16.11 1.06 -0.63
N PHE A 118 -15.06 0.71 -1.39
CA PHE A 118 -14.23 1.68 -2.09
C PHE A 118 -15.01 2.44 -3.18
N LYS A 119 -15.80 1.75 -4.00
CA LYS A 119 -16.67 2.38 -5.01
C LYS A 119 -17.68 3.35 -4.38
N LYS A 120 -18.19 3.06 -3.18
CA LYS A 120 -19.13 3.96 -2.48
C LYS A 120 -18.45 5.16 -1.80
N GLY A 121 -17.21 5.47 -2.16
CA GLY A 121 -16.44 6.56 -1.56
C GLY A 121 -15.83 6.23 -0.20
N GLY A 122 -15.80 4.94 0.18
CA GLY A 122 -15.13 4.48 1.39
C GLY A 122 -13.61 4.52 1.27
N THR A 123 -12.93 4.27 2.38
CA THR A 123 -11.47 4.27 2.46
C THR A 123 -10.92 2.86 2.57
N LEU A 124 -9.89 2.54 1.79
CA LEU A 124 -9.05 1.38 2.05
C LEU A 124 -7.70 1.87 2.56
N ALA A 125 -7.31 1.38 3.73
CA ALA A 125 -6.06 1.75 4.37
C ALA A 125 -5.23 0.49 4.63
N GLY A 126 -3.90 0.57 4.59
CA GLY A 126 -3.08 -0.61 4.76
C GLY A 126 -1.64 -0.28 5.10
N THR A 127 -1.07 -1.06 6.00
CA THR A 127 0.31 -0.89 6.48
C THR A 127 1.16 -2.10 6.16
N SER A 128 2.42 -1.86 5.76
CA SER A 128 3.37 -2.91 5.41
C SER A 128 2.82 -3.84 4.32
N ALA A 129 2.61 -5.15 4.58
CA ALA A 129 1.96 -6.05 3.62
C ALA A 129 0.62 -5.51 3.08
N GLY A 130 -0.20 -4.88 3.93
CA GLY A 130 -1.45 -4.25 3.53
C GLY A 130 -1.28 -3.07 2.56
N ALA A 131 -0.12 -2.41 2.56
CA ALA A 131 0.22 -1.38 1.58
C ALA A 131 0.62 -2.01 0.24
N SER A 132 1.48 -3.03 0.25
CA SER A 132 1.95 -3.69 -0.98
C SER A 132 0.81 -4.29 -1.80
N VAL A 133 -0.22 -4.88 -1.16
CA VAL A 133 -1.35 -5.47 -1.89
C VAL A 133 -2.19 -4.44 -2.65
N MET A 134 -2.11 -3.14 -2.34
CA MET A 134 -2.97 -2.16 -2.99
C MET A 134 -2.60 -1.87 -4.44
N GLY A 135 -1.33 -2.08 -4.79
CA GLY A 135 -0.83 -1.87 -6.15
C GLY A 135 -1.33 -2.92 -7.12
N GLU A 136 -1.02 -2.71 -8.39
CA GLU A 136 -1.25 -3.70 -9.43
C GLU A 136 -0.28 -4.88 -9.30
N ILE A 137 0.96 -4.58 -8.91
CA ILE A 137 2.03 -5.55 -8.73
C ILE A 137 2.61 -5.40 -7.32
N MET A 138 2.86 -6.53 -6.68
CA MET A 138 3.50 -6.62 -5.37
C MET A 138 4.92 -7.14 -5.50
N LEU A 139 5.83 -6.58 -4.71
CA LEU A 139 7.14 -7.18 -4.46
C LEU A 139 7.03 -8.13 -3.26
N VAL A 140 7.17 -9.43 -3.50
CA VAL A 140 6.89 -10.50 -2.53
C VAL A 140 8.13 -11.18 -1.96
N GLY A 141 9.27 -10.96 -2.58
CA GLY A 141 10.54 -11.51 -2.12
C GLY A 141 11.70 -10.59 -2.48
N GLY A 142 12.80 -10.81 -1.78
CA GLY A 142 14.11 -10.37 -2.20
C GLY A 142 15.01 -9.91 -1.07
N GLU A 143 16.22 -10.44 -1.06
CA GLU A 143 17.21 -10.12 -0.05
C GLU A 143 17.66 -8.66 -0.21
N ASN A 144 17.49 -7.90 0.87
CA ASN A 144 17.74 -6.46 0.89
C ASN A 144 19.16 -6.09 0.42
N ALA A 145 20.17 -6.90 0.79
CA ALA A 145 21.58 -6.65 0.50
C ALA A 145 21.95 -6.88 -0.98
N GLU A 146 21.19 -7.72 -1.69
CA GLU A 146 21.49 -8.10 -3.07
C GLU A 146 20.41 -7.67 -4.06
N SER A 147 19.62 -6.66 -3.69
CA SER A 147 18.48 -6.19 -4.46
C SER A 147 18.84 -5.61 -5.84
N HIS A 148 20.13 -5.38 -6.12
CA HIS A 148 20.67 -4.98 -7.41
C HIS A 148 20.86 -6.16 -8.40
N LYS A 149 20.73 -7.40 -7.95
CA LYS A 149 20.84 -8.59 -8.81
C LYS A 149 19.49 -8.96 -9.43
N VAL A 150 19.48 -9.32 -10.72
CA VAL A 150 18.27 -9.53 -11.55
C VAL A 150 17.38 -10.70 -11.08
N GLY A 151 17.90 -11.65 -10.31
CA GLY A 151 17.14 -12.83 -9.83
C GLY A 151 16.66 -12.76 -8.37
N ASN A 152 17.04 -11.73 -7.61
CA ASN A 152 16.91 -11.72 -6.16
C ASN A 152 15.64 -11.05 -5.66
N TRP A 153 14.60 -10.96 -6.47
CA TRP A 153 13.29 -10.47 -6.03
C TRP A 153 12.19 -11.10 -6.87
N MET A 154 10.99 -11.17 -6.30
CA MET A 154 9.83 -11.80 -6.92
C MET A 154 8.67 -10.82 -6.98
N MET A 155 7.94 -10.87 -8.08
CA MET A 155 6.71 -10.11 -8.28
C MET A 155 5.49 -11.04 -8.28
N ALA A 156 4.38 -10.56 -7.75
CA ALA A 156 3.08 -11.23 -7.85
C ALA A 156 1.97 -10.19 -8.08
N PRO A 157 0.83 -10.57 -8.66
CA PRO A 157 -0.31 -9.65 -8.80
C PRO A 157 -0.82 -9.18 -7.42
N GLY A 158 -1.07 -7.88 -7.29
CA GLY A 158 -1.75 -7.30 -6.14
C GLY A 158 -3.28 -7.35 -6.25
N MET A 159 -3.96 -6.61 -5.39
CA MET A 159 -5.41 -6.43 -5.41
C MET A 159 -5.85 -5.31 -6.35
N ARG A 160 -4.90 -4.53 -6.90
CA ARG A 160 -5.12 -3.55 -7.97
C ARG A 160 -6.18 -2.50 -7.61
N PHE A 161 -6.11 -1.97 -6.39
CA PHE A 161 -6.91 -0.81 -5.97
C PHE A 161 -6.39 0.50 -6.58
N VAL A 162 -5.08 0.56 -6.88
CA VAL A 162 -4.49 1.54 -7.80
C VAL A 162 -3.87 0.82 -8.98
N GLU A 163 -4.29 1.20 -10.18
CA GLU A 163 -3.71 0.70 -11.43
C GLU A 163 -2.35 1.36 -11.68
N SER A 164 -1.46 0.67 -12.40
CA SER A 164 -0.15 1.17 -12.82
C SER A 164 0.83 1.56 -11.69
N LEU A 165 0.67 1.00 -10.48
CA LEU A 165 1.59 1.18 -9.35
C LEU A 165 2.20 -0.14 -8.86
N ILE A 166 3.48 -0.08 -8.52
CA ILE A 166 4.19 -1.04 -7.65
C ILE A 166 4.43 -0.35 -6.31
N ILE A 167 4.03 -0.98 -5.20
CA ILE A 167 4.21 -0.40 -3.86
C ILE A 167 5.19 -1.23 -3.05
N ASP A 168 6.24 -0.56 -2.59
CA ASP A 168 7.19 -1.08 -1.64
C ASP A 168 7.19 -0.26 -0.35
N GLN A 169 7.47 -0.93 0.76
CA GLN A 169 7.25 -0.49 2.13
C GLN A 169 8.50 -0.79 2.97
N HIS A 170 8.66 -0.18 4.13
CA HIS A 170 9.91 -0.16 4.91
C HIS A 170 11.12 0.19 4.03
N PHE A 171 10.92 1.15 3.11
CA PHE A 171 11.68 1.21 1.88
C PHE A 171 13.17 1.51 2.11
N ALA A 172 13.50 2.70 2.62
CA ALA A 172 14.88 3.05 2.96
C ALA A 172 15.42 2.20 4.11
N GLN A 173 14.58 1.88 5.11
CA GLN A 173 14.96 1.11 6.30
C GLN A 173 15.46 -0.30 5.96
N ARG A 174 15.04 -0.83 4.80
CA ARG A 174 15.45 -2.16 4.32
C ARG A 174 16.26 -2.08 3.02
N GLY A 175 16.74 -0.90 2.60
CA GLY A 175 17.59 -0.77 1.40
C GLY A 175 16.92 -1.26 0.11
N ARG A 176 15.61 -1.06 -0.05
CA ARG A 176 14.79 -1.70 -1.09
C ARG A 176 14.80 -1.00 -2.46
N ILE A 177 15.68 -0.02 -2.65
CA ILE A 177 15.79 0.73 -3.91
C ILE A 177 16.13 -0.18 -5.10
N GLY A 178 17.04 -1.14 -4.93
CA GLY A 178 17.50 -2.01 -6.03
C GLY A 178 16.37 -2.87 -6.59
N ARG A 179 15.57 -3.49 -5.72
CA ARG A 179 14.47 -4.36 -6.15
C ARG A 179 13.32 -3.57 -6.78
N LEU A 180 13.06 -2.34 -6.32
CA LEU A 180 12.05 -1.49 -6.93
C LEU A 180 12.51 -0.96 -8.29
N LEU A 181 13.79 -0.60 -8.43
CA LEU A 181 14.39 -0.30 -9.75
C LEU A 181 14.27 -1.49 -10.69
N GLY A 182 14.54 -2.71 -10.22
CA GLY A 182 14.37 -3.92 -11.00
C GLY A 182 12.93 -4.16 -11.45
N ALA A 183 11.97 -3.93 -10.56
CA ALA A 183 10.55 -4.04 -10.89
C ALA A 183 10.13 -3.02 -11.96
N VAL A 184 10.61 -1.78 -11.86
CA VAL A 184 10.38 -0.72 -12.86
C VAL A 184 11.12 -1.01 -14.16
N ALA A 185 12.31 -1.63 -14.12
CA ALA A 185 13.06 -2.04 -15.30
C ALA A 185 12.32 -3.12 -16.10
N LEU A 186 11.71 -4.10 -15.42
CA LEU A 186 10.85 -5.11 -16.06
C LEU A 186 9.52 -4.53 -16.57
N ASN A 187 9.05 -3.43 -15.98
CA ASN A 187 7.79 -2.80 -16.35
C ASN A 187 7.88 -1.27 -16.29
N PRO A 188 8.48 -0.62 -17.31
CA PRO A 188 8.63 0.84 -17.34
C PRO A 188 7.27 1.56 -17.46
N GLY A 189 6.21 0.83 -17.80
CA GLY A 189 4.84 1.32 -17.87
C GLY A 189 4.22 1.64 -16.52
N VAL A 190 4.73 1.10 -15.41
CA VAL A 190 4.21 1.36 -14.05
C VAL A 190 5.11 2.33 -13.28
N LEU A 191 4.58 2.97 -12.25
CA LEU A 191 5.36 3.75 -11.29
C LEU A 191 5.76 2.86 -10.11
N GLY A 192 7.05 2.90 -9.74
CA GLY A 192 7.53 2.32 -8.49
C GLY A 192 7.39 3.33 -7.36
N ILE A 193 6.67 2.96 -6.29
CA ILE A 193 6.49 3.80 -5.11
C ILE A 193 7.12 3.11 -3.90
N GLY A 194 8.20 3.68 -3.38
CA GLY A 194 8.82 3.26 -2.13
C GLY A 194 8.37 4.15 -0.98
N ILE A 195 7.79 3.58 0.08
CA ILE A 195 7.27 4.32 1.23
C ILE A 195 8.05 3.91 2.48
N ASP A 196 8.61 4.90 3.16
CA ASP A 196 9.34 4.68 4.40
C ASP A 196 8.42 4.36 5.59
N GLU A 197 9.02 3.77 6.63
CA GLU A 197 8.36 3.59 7.92
C GLU A 197 7.81 4.93 8.46
N GLY A 198 6.71 4.89 9.21
CA GLY A 198 6.10 6.10 9.79
C GLY A 198 5.51 7.07 8.75
N THR A 199 5.44 6.69 7.48
CA THR A 199 5.02 7.54 6.36
C THR A 199 3.93 6.87 5.54
N ALA A 200 3.02 7.67 4.99
CA ALA A 200 1.95 7.22 4.13
C ALA A 200 1.75 8.14 2.93
N ILE A 201 1.23 7.57 1.85
CA ILE A 201 0.57 8.34 0.80
C ILE A 201 -0.94 8.22 0.93
N ILE A 202 -1.63 9.33 0.69
CA ILE A 202 -3.09 9.39 0.65
C ILE A 202 -3.48 9.65 -0.79
N VAL A 203 -4.01 8.62 -1.45
CA VAL A 203 -4.40 8.65 -2.86
C VAL A 203 -5.86 9.02 -2.97
N GLU A 204 -6.14 10.11 -3.65
CA GLU A 204 -7.47 10.60 -3.94
C GLU A 204 -7.49 11.01 -5.42
N GLN A 205 -8.42 10.45 -6.19
CA GLN A 205 -8.45 10.62 -7.65
C GLN A 205 -7.13 10.18 -8.32
N GLU A 206 -6.50 11.03 -9.13
CA GLU A 206 -5.25 10.74 -9.83
C GLU A 206 -4.03 11.38 -9.14
N GLN A 207 -4.13 11.71 -7.85
CA GLN A 207 -3.07 12.36 -7.09
C GLN A 207 -2.86 11.67 -5.75
N PHE A 208 -1.66 11.81 -5.20
CA PHE A 208 -1.43 11.49 -3.81
C PHE A 208 -0.68 12.61 -3.10
N ARG A 209 -1.01 12.80 -1.82
CA ARG A 209 -0.25 13.64 -0.90
C ARG A 209 0.44 12.79 0.15
N ILE A 210 1.52 13.33 0.70
CA ILE A 210 2.33 12.64 1.69
C ILE A 210 1.87 13.03 3.09
N MET A 211 1.88 12.07 4.01
CA MET A 211 1.65 12.29 5.43
C MET A 211 2.64 11.43 6.23
N GLY A 212 3.38 12.04 7.15
CA GLY A 212 4.30 11.32 8.04
C GLY A 212 5.66 11.98 8.15
N GLU A 213 6.61 11.23 8.70
CA GLU A 213 7.89 11.79 9.16
C GLU A 213 9.04 11.60 8.17
N ASN A 214 8.92 10.65 7.24
CA ASN A 214 10.00 10.26 6.32
C ASN A 214 9.58 10.44 4.86
N ALA A 215 10.30 9.80 3.94
CA ALA A 215 10.21 10.06 2.52
C ALA A 215 9.32 9.06 1.77
N VAL A 216 8.83 9.52 0.61
CA VAL A 216 8.23 8.70 -0.43
C VAL A 216 9.07 8.83 -1.69
N TYR A 217 9.46 7.70 -2.26
CA TYR A 217 10.28 7.60 -3.44
C TYR A 217 9.41 7.21 -4.63
N VAL A 218 9.45 7.99 -5.70
CA VAL A 218 8.75 7.70 -6.95
C VAL A 218 9.77 7.45 -8.05
N LEU A 219 9.79 6.21 -8.54
CA LEU A 219 10.58 5.79 -9.69
C LEU A 219 9.70 5.72 -10.94
N ASP A 220 10.05 6.52 -11.95
CA ASP A 220 9.39 6.54 -13.25
C ASP A 220 10.31 5.98 -14.34
N GLY A 221 9.94 4.81 -14.85
CA GLY A 221 10.67 4.10 -15.90
C GLY A 221 10.34 4.53 -17.33
N ARG A 222 9.37 5.44 -17.55
CA ARG A 222 8.96 5.83 -18.93
C ARG A 222 10.07 6.44 -19.78
N GLY A 223 11.08 7.04 -19.13
CA GLY A 223 12.22 7.69 -19.80
C GLY A 223 13.46 6.80 -19.94
N VAL A 224 13.40 5.54 -19.53
CA VAL A 224 14.56 4.63 -19.52
C VAL A 224 15.08 4.43 -20.93
N THR A 225 16.39 4.65 -21.12
CA THR A 225 17.05 4.52 -22.42
C THR A 225 17.74 3.17 -22.62
N TYR A 226 18.04 2.46 -21.52
CA TYR A 226 18.71 1.17 -21.53
C TYR A 226 18.43 0.39 -20.25
N THR A 227 18.28 -0.94 -20.38
CA THR A 227 18.40 -1.88 -19.26
C THR A 227 18.88 -3.24 -19.77
N ASN A 228 19.65 -3.97 -18.97
CA ASN A 228 20.08 -5.34 -19.29
C ASN A 228 19.12 -6.42 -18.74
N ILE A 229 17.98 -6.04 -18.16
CA ILE A 229 17.19 -6.94 -17.32
C ILE A 229 16.54 -8.13 -18.06
N SER A 230 16.30 -8.00 -19.37
CA SER A 230 15.74 -9.09 -20.19
C SER A 230 16.77 -10.14 -20.61
N GLU A 231 18.05 -9.77 -20.61
CA GLU A 231 19.16 -10.61 -21.11
C GLU A 231 20.03 -11.13 -19.96
N ALA A 232 19.97 -10.48 -18.80
CA ALA A 232 20.75 -10.82 -17.63
C ALA A 232 20.33 -12.16 -17.02
N SER A 233 21.32 -12.98 -16.67
CA SER A 233 21.06 -14.19 -15.88
C SER A 233 20.67 -13.84 -14.45
N ALA A 234 20.10 -14.80 -13.72
CA ALA A 234 20.06 -14.73 -12.26
C ALA A 234 21.47 -14.39 -11.73
N ASP A 235 21.52 -13.61 -10.65
CA ASP A 235 22.73 -13.09 -10.00
C ASP A 235 23.58 -12.04 -10.73
N GLN A 236 23.27 -11.72 -11.99
CA GLN A 236 23.95 -10.61 -12.68
C GLN A 236 23.49 -9.25 -12.11
N THR A 237 24.42 -8.31 -12.00
CA THR A 237 24.10 -6.93 -11.60
C THR A 237 23.26 -6.26 -12.68
N MET A 238 22.13 -5.71 -12.27
CA MET A 238 21.26 -4.93 -13.14
C MET A 238 21.92 -3.61 -13.53
N SER A 239 21.78 -3.25 -14.80
CA SER A 239 21.98 -1.89 -15.30
C SER A 239 20.66 -1.32 -15.79
N ILE A 240 20.41 -0.06 -15.46
CA ILE A 240 19.29 0.73 -15.95
C ILE A 240 19.71 2.19 -16.05
N HIS A 241 19.47 2.84 -17.18
CA HIS A 241 19.86 4.22 -17.42
C HIS A 241 18.63 5.14 -17.50
N ASP A 242 18.81 6.41 -17.12
CA ASP A 242 17.81 7.48 -17.25
C ASP A 242 16.47 7.23 -16.53
N VAL A 243 16.53 6.61 -15.35
CA VAL A 243 15.36 6.51 -14.45
C VAL A 243 15.13 7.85 -13.77
N ARG A 244 13.89 8.35 -13.84
CA ARG A 244 13.51 9.56 -13.10
C ARG A 244 13.13 9.18 -11.67
N LEU A 245 13.82 9.77 -10.70
CA LEU A 245 13.54 9.61 -9.27
C LEU A 245 13.00 10.93 -8.69
N HIS A 246 11.88 10.85 -7.99
CA HIS A 246 11.45 11.87 -7.05
C HIS A 246 11.59 11.32 -5.63
N VAL A 247 12.16 12.12 -4.73
CA VAL A 247 12.12 11.87 -3.28
C VAL A 247 11.29 12.99 -2.69
N LEU A 248 10.17 12.63 -2.08
CA LEU A 248 9.14 13.56 -1.66
C LEU A 248 8.90 13.44 -0.16
N SER A 249 8.55 14.53 0.49
CA SER A 249 8.15 14.56 1.91
C SER A 249 6.85 15.33 2.10
N GLU A 250 6.23 15.22 3.29
CA GLU A 250 5.07 16.05 3.63
C GLU A 250 5.48 17.54 3.58
N PRO A 251 4.68 18.46 2.94
CA PRO A 251 3.31 18.29 2.45
C PRO A 251 3.18 18.11 0.91
N GLU A 252 4.22 17.63 0.23
CA GLU A 252 4.22 17.52 -1.23
C GLU A 252 3.10 16.63 -1.78
N VAL A 253 2.72 16.93 -3.02
CA VAL A 253 1.69 16.22 -3.78
C VAL A 253 2.30 15.74 -5.10
N PHE A 254 1.91 14.54 -5.53
CA PHE A 254 2.33 13.96 -6.80
C PHE A 254 1.12 13.64 -7.67
N ASP A 255 1.19 14.02 -8.94
CA ASP A 255 0.18 13.72 -9.95
C ASP A 255 0.54 12.42 -10.69
N LEU A 256 -0.24 11.37 -10.49
CA LEU A 256 0.00 10.02 -11.02
C LEU A 256 -0.08 9.97 -12.55
N LYS A 257 -0.93 10.82 -13.14
CA LYS A 257 -1.16 10.86 -14.58
C LYS A 257 -0.06 11.62 -15.31
N LYS A 258 0.27 12.81 -14.80
CA LYS A 258 1.36 13.64 -15.31
C LYS A 258 2.74 13.09 -14.95
N ARG A 259 2.82 12.23 -13.92
CA ARG A 259 4.06 11.71 -13.35
C ARG A 259 5.01 12.82 -12.91
N THR A 260 4.47 13.77 -12.16
CA THR A 260 5.22 14.93 -11.67
C THR A 260 4.83 15.28 -10.25
N ALA A 261 5.83 15.65 -9.46
CA ALA A 261 5.61 16.39 -8.23
C ALA A 261 4.99 17.75 -8.56
N LEU A 262 3.94 18.12 -7.82
CA LEU A 262 3.32 19.42 -7.91
C LEU A 262 4.04 20.33 -6.90
N SER A 263 4.81 21.30 -7.42
CA SER A 263 5.38 22.33 -6.55
C SER A 263 4.24 23.08 -5.89
N MET A 264 4.25 23.20 -4.56
CA MET A 264 3.47 24.26 -3.93
C MET A 264 4.00 25.58 -4.47
N SER A 265 3.18 26.32 -5.19
CA SER A 265 3.47 27.73 -5.42
C SER A 265 3.62 28.35 -4.04
N SER A 266 4.85 28.75 -3.69
CA SER A 266 5.11 29.63 -2.57
C SER A 266 4.18 30.83 -2.74
N GLY A 267 3.10 30.85 -1.97
CA GLY A 267 2.26 32.02 -1.85
C GLY A 267 3.18 33.15 -1.43
N ASN A 268 3.21 34.22 -2.22
CA ASN A 268 3.90 35.46 -1.91
C ASN A 268 3.64 35.84 -0.44
N GLY A 269 4.69 35.74 0.38
CA GLY A 269 4.81 36.47 1.63
C GLY A 269 5.42 37.83 1.35
#